data_AF-A0A0F9LVD9-F1
#
_entry.id   AF-A0A0F9LVD9-F1
#
_cell.length_a   1.000
_cell.length_b   1.000
_cell.length_c   1.000
_cell.angle_alpha   90.00
_cell.angle_beta   90.00
_cell.angle_gamma   90.00
#
_symmetry.space_group_name_H-M   'P 1'
#
loop_
_entity.id
_entity.type
_entity.pdbx_description
1 polymer ?
#
loop_
_entity_poly.entity_id
_entity_poly.type
_entity_poly.pdbx_seq_one_letter_code
_entity_poly.pdbx_strand_id
1 'polypeptide(L)'
;MEVNVVMVLRQVITGPEIIALVSLMAANVALSIIAAIAKGEFSFRNLGDFVVTRVLPLITYVIVAMLASFIDSWTAVVIAVYAGLIALYGAGIIAAIKALTGVNIPKVFTEKRN
;
A
#
# COMPACT_ATOMS: atom_id res chain seq x y z
N MET A 1 -22.82 6.54 26.23
CA MET A 1 -21.97 7.48 25.47
C MET A 1 -22.15 7.10 24.01
N GLU A 2 -22.87 7.92 23.22
CA GLU A 2 -23.05 7.62 21.79
C GLU A 2 -21.71 7.84 21.07
N VAL A 3 -21.21 6.79 20.42
CA VAL A 3 -20.00 6.90 19.60
C VAL A 3 -20.39 7.61 18.31
N ASN A 4 -19.85 8.81 18.10
CA ASN A 4 -20.06 9.54 16.85
C ASN A 4 -19.19 8.92 15.74
N VAL A 5 -19.79 8.03 14.96
CA VAL A 5 -19.14 7.29 13.87
C VAL A 5 -18.45 8.22 12.87
N VAL A 6 -19.00 9.42 12.61
CA VAL A 6 -18.41 10.41 11.71
C VAL A 6 -17.08 10.95 12.25
N MET A 7 -16.99 11.16 13.56
CA MET A 7 -15.75 11.62 14.22
C MET A 7 -14.65 10.56 14.17
N VAL A 8 -15.01 9.29 14.43
CA VAL A 8 -14.09 8.14 14.35
C VAL A 8 -13.56 7.96 12.93
N LEU A 9 -14.44 7.99 11.93
CA LEU A 9 -14.07 7.94 10.51
C LEU A 9 -13.06 9.03 10.16
N ARG A 10 -13.32 10.27 10.60
CA ARG A 10 -12.43 11.38 10.31
C ARG A 10 -11.05 11.15 10.91
N GLN A 11 -10.96 10.73 12.18
CA GLN A 11 -9.69 10.44 12.84
C GLN A 11 -8.90 9.33 12.13
N VAL A 12 -9.56 8.24 11.76
CA VAL A 12 -8.91 7.13 11.07
C VAL A 12 -8.41 7.56 9.69
N ILE A 13 -9.23 8.23 8.89
CA ILE A 13 -8.89 8.59 7.50
C ILE A 13 -7.86 9.72 7.43
N THR A 14 -7.87 10.67 8.38
CA THR A 14 -6.87 11.75 8.43
C THR A 14 -5.67 11.42 9.31
N GLY A 15 -5.56 10.18 9.78
CA GLY A 15 -4.44 9.72 10.58
C GLY A 15 -3.12 9.71 9.79
N PRO A 16 -1.97 9.90 10.47
CA PRO A 16 -0.67 9.90 9.82
C PRO A 16 -0.38 8.58 9.08
N GLU A 17 -0.87 7.44 9.58
CA GLU A 17 -0.69 6.15 8.90
C GLU A 17 -1.38 6.10 7.54
N ILE A 18 -2.62 6.57 7.43
CA ILE A 18 -3.37 6.58 6.17
C ILE A 18 -2.70 7.51 5.16
N ILE A 19 -2.28 8.70 5.60
CA ILE A 19 -1.58 9.66 4.73
C ILE A 19 -0.31 9.00 4.15
N ALA A 20 0.49 8.36 4.99
CA ALA A 20 1.70 7.66 4.55
C ALA A 20 1.39 6.54 3.55
N LEU A 21 0.36 5.73 3.81
CA LEU A 21 -0.04 4.65 2.90
C LEU A 21 -0.57 5.17 1.56
N VAL A 22 -1.36 6.24 1.57
CA VAL A 22 -1.87 6.87 0.35
C VAL A 22 -0.73 7.42 -0.48
N SER A 23 0.24 8.11 0.14
CA SER A 23 1.45 8.59 -0.54
C SER A 23 2.27 7.45 -1.13
N LEU A 24 2.46 6.36 -0.37
CA LEU A 24 3.22 5.20 -0.82
C LEU A 24 2.52 4.47 -1.98
N MET A 25 1.19 4.33 -1.90
CA MET A 25 0.37 3.77 -2.97
C MET A 25 0.46 4.64 -4.24
N ALA A 26 0.34 5.96 -4.11
CA ALA A 26 0.46 6.87 -5.24
C ALA A 26 1.83 6.77 -5.93
N ALA A 27 2.92 6.74 -5.15
CA ALA A 27 4.26 6.53 -5.67
C ALA A 27 4.41 5.18 -6.38
N ASN A 28 3.86 4.11 -5.79
CA ASN A 28 3.88 2.77 -6.38
C ASN A 28 3.15 2.73 -7.73
N VAL A 29 1.95 3.31 -7.80
CA VAL A 29 1.14 3.38 -9.03
C VAL A 29 1.86 4.19 -10.10
N ALA A 30 2.31 5.40 -9.76
CA ALA A 30 3.00 6.28 -10.71
C ALA A 30 4.25 5.61 -11.30
N LEU A 31 5.11 5.02 -10.45
CA LEU A 31 6.33 4.34 -10.93
C LEU A 31 6.02 3.12 -11.80
N SER A 32 4.97 2.38 -11.47
CA SER A 32 4.57 1.21 -12.26
C SER A 32 4.05 1.60 -13.64
N ILE A 33 3.29 2.70 -13.73
CA ILE A 33 2.85 3.28 -15.01
C ILE A 33 4.06 3.71 -15.84
N ILE A 34 5.00 4.45 -15.23
CA ILE A 34 6.22 4.90 -15.92
C ILE A 34 7.05 3.70 -16.42
N ALA A 35 7.20 2.66 -15.60
CA ALA A 35 7.89 1.42 -15.99
C ALA A 35 7.21 0.69 -17.15
N ALA A 36 5.88 0.60 -17.14
CA ALA A 36 5.11 -0.03 -18.22
C ALA A 36 5.20 0.76 -19.53
N ILE A 37 5.15 2.09 -19.47
CA ILE A 37 5.31 2.97 -20.64
C ILE A 37 6.73 2.81 -21.22
N ALA A 38 7.76 2.81 -20.38
CA ALA A 38 9.16 2.66 -20.82
C ALA A 38 9.41 1.32 -21.55
N LYS A 39 8.64 0.29 -21.24
CA LYS A 39 8.73 -1.03 -21.88
C LYS A 39 7.80 -1.21 -23.08
N GLY A 40 6.94 -0.23 -23.38
CA GLY A 40 5.92 -0.35 -24.44
C GLY A 40 4.76 -1.29 -24.13
N GLU A 41 4.61 -1.71 -22.86
CA GLU A 41 3.59 -2.67 -22.41
C GLU A 41 2.32 -2.00 -21.86
N PHE A 42 2.27 -0.67 -21.90
CA PHE A 42 1.20 0.08 -21.23
C PHE A 42 -0.16 -0.08 -21.94
N SER A 43 -1.15 -0.56 -21.19
CA SER A 43 -2.55 -0.63 -21.63
C SER A 43 -3.45 0.05 -20.59
N PHE A 44 -4.18 1.09 -21.02
CA PHE A 44 -5.15 1.79 -20.17
C PHE A 44 -6.28 0.89 -19.66
N ARG A 45 -6.61 -0.20 -20.39
CA ARG A 45 -7.58 -1.19 -19.93
C ARG A 45 -7.06 -1.93 -18.69
N ASN A 46 -5.76 -2.18 -18.62
CA ASN A 46 -5.10 -2.80 -17.47
C ASN A 46 -4.84 -1.79 -16.35
N LEU A 47 -4.88 -0.48 -16.62
CA LEU A 47 -4.71 0.55 -15.59
C LEU A 47 -5.81 0.49 -14.54
N GLY A 48 -7.05 0.25 -14.95
CA GLY A 48 -8.18 0.10 -14.02
C GLY A 48 -7.96 -1.05 -13.04
N ASP A 49 -7.69 -2.25 -13.55
CA ASP A 49 -7.39 -3.43 -12.73
C ASP A 49 -6.13 -3.23 -11.87
N PHE A 50 -5.12 -2.55 -12.42
CA PHE A 50 -3.89 -2.22 -11.72
C PHE A 50 -4.11 -1.24 -10.56
N VAL A 51 -4.95 -0.21 -10.73
CA VAL A 51 -5.28 0.71 -9.65
C VAL A 51 -6.17 0.02 -8.61
N VAL A 52 -7.18 -0.74 -9.04
CA VAL A 52 -8.09 -1.44 -8.13
C VAL A 52 -7.34 -2.43 -7.23
N THR A 53 -6.40 -3.21 -7.79
CA THR A 53 -5.58 -4.14 -7.00
C THR A 53 -4.67 -3.45 -5.98
N ARG A 54 -4.36 -2.16 -6.18
CA ARG A 54 -3.56 -1.34 -5.25
C ARG A 54 -4.41 -0.59 -4.24
N VAL A 55 -5.63 -0.20 -4.60
CA VAL A 55 -6.58 0.54 -3.74
C VAL A 55 -7.33 -0.39 -2.79
N LEU A 56 -7.73 -1.59 -3.24
CA LEU A 56 -8.50 -2.52 -2.42
C LEU A 56 -7.80 -2.89 -1.09
N PRO A 57 -6.48 -3.16 -1.06
CA PRO A 57 -5.76 -3.41 0.18
C PRO A 57 -5.78 -2.22 1.16
N LEU A 58 -5.75 -0.98 0.65
CA LEU A 58 -5.88 0.23 1.47
C LEU A 58 -7.28 0.33 2.10
N ILE A 59 -8.33 0.01 1.34
CA ILE A 59 -9.70 -0.04 1.85
C ILE A 59 -9.80 -1.08 2.98
N THR A 60 -9.20 -2.26 2.80
CA THR A 60 -9.15 -3.29 3.85
C THR A 60 -8.48 -2.76 5.12
N TYR A 61 -7.36 -2.04 5.00
CA TYR A 61 -6.71 -1.44 6.16
C TYR A 61 -7.60 -0.42 6.88
N VAL A 62 -8.29 0.47 6.16
CA VAL A 62 -9.23 1.43 6.75
C VAL A 62 -10.32 0.71 7.54
N ILE A 63 -10.90 -0.36 6.99
CA ILE A 63 -11.94 -1.15 7.69
C ILE A 63 -11.39 -1.75 8.98
N VAL A 64 -10.19 -2.35 8.94
CA VAL A 64 -9.57 -2.98 10.12
C VAL A 64 -9.19 -1.92 11.17
N ALA A 65 -8.67 -0.77 10.74
CA ALA A 65 -8.37 0.37 11.62
C ALA A 65 -9.63 0.92 12.29
N MET A 66 -10.74 1.00 11.55
CA MET A 66 -12.04 1.34 12.14
C MET A 66 -12.48 0.28 13.15
N LEU A 67 -12.39 -1.02 12.84
CA LEU A 67 -12.76 -2.07 13.79
C LEU A 67 -11.94 -2.00 15.09
N ALA A 68 -10.64 -1.70 15.00
CA ALA A 68 -9.80 -1.52 16.19
C ALA A 68 -10.20 -0.33 17.06
N SER A 69 -10.78 0.72 16.49
CA SER A 69 -11.31 1.84 17.29
C SER A 69 -12.53 1.46 18.15
N PHE A 70 -13.19 0.35 17.83
CA PHE A 70 -14.33 -0.19 18.59
C PHE A 70 -13.95 -1.43 19.42
N ILE A 71 -12.86 -2.11 19.08
CA ILE A 71 -12.44 -3.37 19.69
C ILE A 71 -10.92 -3.39 19.86
N ASP A 72 -10.45 -3.16 21.08
CA ASP A 72 -9.02 -3.00 21.38
C ASP A 72 -8.14 -4.19 20.95
N SER A 73 -8.70 -5.41 20.95
CA SER A 73 -7.98 -6.64 20.55
C SER A 73 -7.56 -6.67 19.07
N TRP A 74 -8.13 -5.79 18.23
CA TRP A 74 -7.81 -5.71 16.81
C TRP A 74 -6.61 -4.81 16.51
N THR A 75 -6.07 -4.09 17.50
CA THR A 75 -4.90 -3.22 17.34
C THR A 75 -3.71 -3.98 16.71
N ALA A 76 -3.45 -5.20 17.17
CA ALA A 76 -2.39 -6.05 16.60
C ALA A 76 -2.62 -6.39 15.12
N VAL A 77 -3.88 -6.58 14.72
CA VAL A 77 -4.28 -6.86 13.33
C VAL A 77 -4.05 -5.63 12.46
N VAL A 78 -4.41 -4.43 12.93
CA VAL A 78 -4.16 -3.16 12.22
C VAL A 78 -2.67 -3.00 11.92
N ILE A 79 -1.82 -3.19 12.93
CA ILE A 79 -0.37 -3.08 12.78
C ILE A 79 0.17 -4.09 11.76
N ALA A 80 -0.31 -5.34 11.81
CA ALA A 80 0.09 -6.38 10.87
C ALA A 80 -0.31 -6.03 9.42
N VAL A 81 -1.53 -5.54 9.21
CA VAL A 81 -2.00 -5.10 7.88
C VAL A 81 -1.20 -3.89 7.41
N TYR A 82 -0.93 -2.91 8.28
CA TYR A 82 -0.10 -1.74 7.96
C TYR A 82 1.28 -2.14 7.47
N ALA A 83 1.99 -2.99 8.23
CA ALA A 83 3.31 -3.48 7.87
C ALA A 83 3.30 -4.27 6.54
N GLY A 84 2.27 -5.11 6.34
CA GLY A 84 2.07 -5.84 5.09
C GLY A 84 1.88 -4.93 3.88
N LEU A 85 1.12 -3.84 4.03
CA LEU A 85 0.92 -2.85 2.97
C LEU A 85 2.21 -2.09 2.63
N ILE A 86 2.97 -1.67 3.64
CA ILE A 86 4.27 -1.04 3.41
C ILE A 86 5.19 -1.98 2.63
N ALA A 87 5.26 -3.25 3.02
CA ALA A 87 6.05 -4.24 2.31
C ALA A 87 5.58 -4.43 0.87
N LEU A 88 4.26 -4.54 0.65
CA LEU A 88 3.66 -4.73 -0.67
C LEU A 88 3.94 -3.55 -1.61
N TYR A 89 3.69 -2.32 -1.17
CA TYR A 89 3.91 -1.13 -1.98
C TYR A 89 5.41 -0.82 -2.12
N GLY A 90 6.21 -1.01 -1.07
CA GLY A 90 7.67 -0.89 -1.15
C GLY A 90 8.28 -1.86 -2.16
N ALA A 91 7.86 -3.13 -2.13
CA ALA A 91 8.32 -4.14 -3.09
C ALA A 91 7.97 -3.77 -4.54
N GLY A 92 6.77 -3.24 -4.79
CA GLY A 92 6.38 -2.81 -6.14
C GLY A 92 7.17 -1.59 -6.62
N ILE A 93 7.51 -0.64 -5.74
CA ILE A 93 8.38 0.50 -6.05
C ILE A 93 9.77 0.02 -6.44
N ILE A 94 10.35 -0.88 -5.64
CA ILE A 94 11.66 -1.50 -5.91
C ILE A 94 11.66 -2.21 -7.27
N ALA A 95 10.61 -2.99 -7.56
CA ALA A 95 10.48 -3.68 -8.83
C ALA A 95 10.39 -2.71 -10.02
N ALA A 96 9.62 -1.62 -9.90
CA ALA A 96 9.51 -0.58 -10.92
C ALA A 96 10.85 0.16 -11.14
N ILE A 97 11.57 0.50 -10.08
CA ILE A 97 12.89 1.14 -10.17
C ILE A 97 13.89 0.22 -10.87
N LYS A 98 13.93 -1.07 -10.49
CA LYS A 98 14.78 -2.08 -11.13
C LYS A 98 14.46 -2.22 -12.62
N ALA A 99 13.17 -2.22 -12.96
CA ALA A 99 12.70 -2.26 -14.34
C ALA A 99 13.12 -1.04 -15.18
N LEU A 100 13.20 0.14 -14.57
CA LEU A 100 13.54 1.40 -15.25
C LEU A 100 15.04 1.64 -15.40
N THR A 101 15.82 1.29 -14.38
CA THR A 101 17.23 1.67 -14.30
C THR A 101 18.19 0.53 -14.63
N GLY A 102 17.70 -0.71 -14.71
CA GLY A 102 18.55 -1.90 -14.79
C GLY A 102 19.43 -2.11 -13.54
N VAL A 103 19.28 -1.28 -12.50
CA VAL A 103 20.08 -1.36 -11.29
C VAL A 103 19.78 -2.67 -10.58
N ASN A 104 20.84 -3.42 -10.32
CA ASN A 104 20.75 -4.67 -9.57
C ASN A 104 20.63 -4.31 -8.09
N ILE A 105 19.40 -4.13 -7.60
CA ILE A 105 19.14 -3.88 -6.18
C ILE A 105 19.61 -5.12 -5.41
N PRO A 106 20.60 -4.99 -4.50
CA PRO A 106 21.11 -6.11 -3.73
C PRO A 106 19.94 -6.82 -3.03
N LYS A 107 19.97 -8.15 -3.01
CA LYS A 107 18.98 -8.96 -2.30
C LYS A 107 19.19 -8.83 -0.80
N VAL A 108 18.85 -7.68 -0.20
CA VAL A 108 19.16 -7.40 1.21
C VAL A 108 18.39 -8.34 2.17
N PHE A 109 17.37 -9.07 1.70
CA PHE A 109 16.55 -9.95 2.56
C PHE A 109 16.14 -11.31 1.96
N THR A 110 16.76 -11.79 0.86
CA THR A 110 16.35 -13.07 0.24
C THR A 110 17.42 -14.14 0.11
N GLU A 111 18.66 -13.87 0.54
CA GLU A 111 19.66 -14.94 0.65
C GLU A 111 19.59 -15.57 2.04
N LYS A 112 18.92 -16.72 2.09
CA LYS A 112 19.19 -17.72 3.13
C LYS A 112 20.68 -18.05 3.00
N ARG A 113 21.52 -17.62 3.95
CA ARG A 113 22.89 -18.12 4.06
C ARG A 113 22.79 -19.64 4.19
N ASN A 114 23.14 -20.36 3.13
CA ASN A 114 23.48 -21.77 3.22
C ASN A 114 24.82 -21.91 3.93
#